data_AF-A0A9W5K9Z2-F1
#
_entry.id   AF-A0A9W5K9Z2-F1
#
_cell.length_a   1.000
_cell.length_b   1.000
_cell.length_c   1.000
_cell.angle_alpha   90.00
_cell.angle_beta   90.00
_cell.angle_gamma   90.00
#
_symmetry.space_group_name_H-M   'P 1'
#
loop_
_entity.id
_entity.type
_entity.pdbx_description
1 polymer ?
#
loop_
_entity_poly.entity_id
_entity_poly.type
_entity_poly.pdbx_seq_one_letter_code
_entity_poly.pdbx_strand_id
1 'polypeptide(L)'
;MLMIFNSEEDLIIAMKKHDQDALKEVIDQYGKLILYIIHKSLSTPIEKQYVDDCYNDVFTVIWFNIDQFDNVKSGIIAAFYRYHV
;
A
#
# COMPACT_ATOMS: atom_id res chain seq x y z
N MET A 1 6.43 -12.41 -13.97
CA MET A 1 5.41 -12.31 -12.90
C MET A 1 4.08 -12.52 -13.57
N LEU A 2 3.38 -13.62 -13.26
CA LEU A 2 2.04 -13.89 -13.76
C LEU A 2 1.08 -13.07 -12.90
N MET A 3 0.35 -12.12 -13.48
CA MET A 3 -0.70 -11.43 -12.74
C MET A 3 -1.76 -12.47 -12.37
N ILE A 4 -2.06 -12.62 -11.08
CA ILE A 4 -3.14 -13.51 -10.62
C ILE A 4 -4.52 -12.91 -10.96
N PHE A 5 -4.59 -11.58 -11.05
CA PHE A 5 -5.81 -10.82 -11.33
C PHE A 5 -5.79 -10.26 -12.75
N ASN A 6 -6.92 -10.35 -13.45
CA ASN A 6 -7.03 -9.95 -14.86
C ASN A 6 -7.25 -8.44 -15.05
N SER A 7 -7.54 -7.70 -13.98
CA SER A 7 -7.75 -6.25 -13.98
C SER A 7 -7.54 -5.62 -12.59
N GLU A 8 -7.40 -4.28 -12.54
CA GLU A 8 -7.37 -3.52 -11.27
C GLU A 8 -8.72 -3.61 -10.52
N GLU A 9 -9.82 -3.79 -11.26
CA GLU A 9 -11.17 -3.98 -10.70
C GLU A 9 -11.31 -5.35 -10.01
N ASP A 10 -10.79 -6.42 -10.62
CA ASP A 10 -10.75 -7.74 -9.98
C ASP A 10 -9.88 -7.72 -8.72
N LEU A 11 -8.75 -7.01 -8.78
CA LEU A 11 -7.84 -6.88 -7.65
C LEU A 11 -8.50 -6.14 -6.48
N ILE A 12 -9.20 -5.01 -6.71
CA ILE A 12 -9.89 -4.29 -5.64
C ILE A 12 -11.06 -5.10 -5.06
N ILE A 13 -11.80 -5.84 -5.89
CA ILE A 13 -12.87 -6.74 -5.42
C ILE A 13 -12.29 -7.84 -4.53
N ALA A 14 -11.15 -8.43 -4.90
CA ALA A 14 -10.50 -9.45 -4.10
C ALA A 14 -9.90 -8.88 -2.79
N MET A 15 -9.31 -7.68 -2.84
CA MET A 15 -8.84 -6.97 -1.65
C MET A 15 -9.98 -6.70 -0.65
N LYS A 16 -11.16 -6.25 -1.14
CA LYS A 16 -12.36 -6.05 -0.30
C LYS A 16 -12.91 -7.35 0.31
N LYS A 17 -12.58 -8.50 -0.27
CA LYS A 17 -12.88 -9.82 0.30
C LYS A 17 -11.80 -10.31 1.28
N HIS A 18 -10.81 -9.48 1.59
CA HIS A 18 -9.65 -9.83 2.41
C HIS A 18 -8.92 -11.08 1.90
N ASP A 19 -8.77 -11.17 0.58
CA ASP A 19 -7.94 -12.18 -0.07
C ASP A 19 -6.45 -11.87 0.12
N GLN A 20 -5.69 -12.86 0.63
CA GLN A 20 -4.25 -12.71 0.90
C GLN A 20 -3.41 -12.68 -0.38
N ASP A 21 -3.84 -13.35 -1.45
CA ASP A 21 -3.15 -13.30 -2.74
C ASP A 21 -3.34 -11.93 -3.40
N ALA A 22 -4.49 -11.29 -3.17
CA ALA A 22 -4.72 -9.90 -3.57
C ALA A 22 -3.80 -8.92 -2.83
N LEU A 23 -3.62 -9.09 -1.52
CA LEU A 23 -2.68 -8.27 -0.75
C LEU A 23 -1.25 -8.46 -1.25
N LYS A 24 -0.86 -9.70 -1.54
CA LYS A 24 0.45 -10.01 -2.10
C LYS A 24 0.66 -9.33 -3.46
N GLU A 25 -0.32 -9.40 -4.35
CA GLU A 25 -0.25 -8.72 -5.65
C GLU A 25 -0.14 -7.20 -5.48
N VAL A 26 -0.87 -6.59 -4.53
CA VAL A 26 -0.74 -5.16 -4.20
C VAL A 26 0.68 -4.82 -3.72
N ILE A 27 1.27 -5.65 -2.85
CA ILE A 27 2.66 -5.48 -2.39
C ILE A 27 3.64 -5.61 -3.56
N ASP A 28 3.46 -6.61 -4.43
CA ASP A 28 4.33 -6.85 -5.58
C ASP A 28 4.27 -5.72 -6.61
N GLN A 29 3.07 -5.15 -6.85
CA GLN A 29 2.88 -4.03 -7.79
C GLN A 29 3.35 -2.68 -7.24
N TYR A 30 3.02 -2.38 -5.98
CA TYR A 30 3.17 -1.03 -5.42
C TYR A 30 4.32 -0.90 -4.41
N GLY A 31 4.88 -2.00 -3.89
CA GLY A 31 5.90 -1.98 -2.85
C GLY A 31 7.11 -1.12 -3.20
N LYS A 32 7.67 -1.25 -4.41
CA LYS A 32 8.81 -0.44 -4.84
C LYS A 32 8.47 1.06 -4.91
N LEU A 33 7.27 1.41 -5.34
CA LEU A 33 6.82 2.80 -5.42
C LEU A 33 6.62 3.38 -4.01
N ILE A 34 5.96 2.64 -3.13
CA ILE A 34 5.74 3.03 -1.73
C ILE A 34 7.08 3.23 -1.03
N LEU A 35 8.01 2.29 -1.16
CA LEU A 35 9.36 2.41 -0.57
C LEU A 35 10.12 3.63 -1.09
N TYR A 36 10.01 3.93 -2.39
CA TYR A 36 10.59 5.15 -2.97
C TYR A 36 9.99 6.42 -2.35
N ILE A 37 8.66 6.49 -2.19
CA ILE A 37 7.98 7.64 -1.57
C ILE A 37 8.40 7.80 -0.11
N ILE A 38 8.48 6.70 0.65
CA ILE A 38 8.92 6.71 2.06
C ILE A 38 10.35 7.25 2.16
N HIS A 39 11.29 6.74 1.36
CA HIS A 39 12.68 7.23 1.38
C HIS A 39 12.82 8.69 0.95
N LYS A 40 11.90 9.21 0.14
CA LYS A 40 11.85 10.62 -0.23
C LYS A 40 11.25 11.50 0.88
N SER A 41 10.34 10.94 1.67
CA SER A 41 9.63 11.65 2.74
C SER A 41 10.45 11.67 4.05
N LEU A 42 11.19 10.60 4.35
CA LEU A 42 12.07 10.48 5.51
C LEU A 42 13.47 11.03 5.18
N SER A 43 13.73 12.25 5.59
CA SER A 43 14.89 13.04 5.15
C SER A 43 16.12 12.87 6.04
N THR A 44 15.92 12.62 7.34
CA THR A 44 17.00 12.53 8.33
C THR A 44 17.43 11.08 8.61
N PRO A 45 18.65 10.84 9.12
CA PRO A 45 19.08 9.50 9.53
C PRO A 45 18.18 8.87 10.61
N ILE A 46 17.67 9.69 11.53
CA ILE A 46 16.76 9.25 12.59
C ILE A 46 15.42 8.84 11.98
N GLU A 47 14.86 9.61 11.06
CA GLU A 47 13.60 9.24 10.39
C GLU A 47 13.74 7.95 9.58
N LYS A 48 14.89 7.75 8.91
CA LYS A 48 15.14 6.55 8.09
C LYS A 48 15.12 5.23 8.86
N GLN A 49 15.21 5.25 10.20
CA GLN A 49 15.04 4.04 11.00
C GLN A 49 13.60 3.50 10.95
N TYR A 50 12.62 4.33 10.57
CA TYR A 50 11.20 3.97 10.50
C TYR A 50 10.73 3.56 9.10
N VAL A 51 11.66 3.33 8.15
CA VAL A 51 11.30 2.96 6.76
C VAL A 51 10.47 1.69 6.72
N ASP A 52 10.89 0.64 7.42
CA ASP A 52 10.22 -0.67 7.41
C ASP A 52 8.86 -0.59 8.12
N ASP A 53 8.79 0.14 9.24
CA ASP A 53 7.54 0.39 9.95
C ASP A 53 6.55 1.13 9.05
N CYS A 54 6.97 2.25 8.45
CA CYS A 54 6.14 3.05 7.55
C CYS A 54 5.68 2.24 6.32
N TYR A 55 6.55 1.37 5.79
CA TYR A 55 6.23 0.48 4.69
C TYR A 55 5.09 -0.48 5.06
N ASN A 56 5.22 -1.18 6.18
CA ASN A 56 4.22 -2.13 6.66
C ASN A 56 2.90 -1.43 7.02
N ASP A 57 3.02 -0.25 7.61
CA ASP A 57 1.92 0.60 8.01
C ASP A 57 1.04 1.05 6.84
N VAL A 58 1.65 1.44 5.72
CA VAL A 58 0.91 1.81 4.50
C VAL A 58 0.02 0.64 4.03
N PHE A 59 0.56 -0.58 3.95
CA PHE A 59 -0.23 -1.75 3.57
C PHE A 59 -1.27 -2.12 4.62
N THR A 60 -0.96 -1.93 5.90
CA THR A 60 -1.89 -2.15 7.01
C THR A 60 -3.09 -1.21 6.92
N VAL A 61 -2.86 0.07 6.65
CA VAL A 61 -3.94 1.06 6.46
C VAL A 61 -4.79 0.70 5.24
N ILE A 62 -4.16 0.34 4.11
CA ILE A 62 -4.88 -0.08 2.92
C ILE A 62 -5.73 -1.31 3.21
N TRP A 63 -5.17 -2.32 3.86
CA TRP A 63 -5.84 -3.57 4.20
C TRP A 63 -7.08 -3.36 5.05
N PHE A 64 -6.97 -2.58 6.13
CA PHE A 64 -8.08 -2.36 7.07
C PHE A 64 -9.11 -1.34 6.58
N ASN A 65 -8.79 -0.50 5.59
CA ASN A 65 -9.69 0.53 5.09
C ASN A 65 -10.12 0.31 3.64
N ILE A 66 -9.85 -0.87 3.07
CA ILE A 66 -10.06 -1.14 1.65
C ILE A 66 -11.49 -0.88 1.18
N ASP A 67 -12.48 -1.10 2.06
CA ASP A 67 -13.90 -0.85 1.76
C ASP A 67 -14.21 0.62 1.48
N GLN A 68 -13.39 1.54 1.98
CA GLN A 68 -13.52 3.00 1.79
C GLN A 68 -12.88 3.49 0.48
N PHE A 69 -12.24 2.60 -0.29
CA PHE A 69 -11.47 2.95 -1.47
C PHE A 69 -12.11 2.42 -2.75
N ASP A 70 -12.08 3.25 -3.79
CA ASP A 70 -12.53 2.87 -5.14
C ASP A 70 -11.44 2.12 -5.91
N ASN A 71 -10.17 2.33 -5.53
CA ASN A 71 -9.02 1.63 -6.07
C ASN A 71 -7.84 1.66 -5.10
N VAL A 72 -6.83 0.82 -5.34
CA VAL A 72 -5.65 0.68 -4.48
C VAL A 72 -4.86 1.99 -4.39
N LYS A 73 -4.74 2.75 -5.48
CA LYS A 73 -4.00 4.02 -5.51
C LYS A 73 -4.60 5.05 -4.54
N SER A 74 -5.93 5.14 -4.46
CA SER A 74 -6.61 6.04 -3.51
C SER A 74 -6.32 5.66 -2.05
N GLY A 75 -6.21 4.36 -1.75
CA GLY A 75 -5.78 3.87 -0.44
C GLY A 75 -4.33 4.23 -0.12
N ILE A 76 -3.41 4.09 -1.08
CA ILE A 76 -2.00 4.49 -0.92
C ILE A 76 -1.90 5.99 -0.60
N ILE A 77 -2.61 6.82 -1.36
CA ILE A 77 -2.63 8.27 -1.15
C ILE A 77 -3.17 8.59 0.25
N ALA A 78 -4.30 7.99 0.64
CA ALA A 78 -4.90 8.18 1.95
C ALA A 78 -3.97 7.74 3.10
N ALA A 79 -3.25 6.64 2.93
CA ALA A 79 -2.26 6.17 3.89
C ALA A 79 -1.17 7.23 4.09
N PHE A 80 -0.56 7.74 3.03
CA PHE A 80 0.46 8.78 3.14
C PHE A 80 -0.04 10.09 3.77
N TYR A 81 -1.27 10.51 3.48
CA TYR A 81 -1.85 11.70 4.13
C TYR A 81 -2.08 11.53 5.64
N ARG A 82 -2.34 10.30 6.12
CA ARG A 82 -2.50 10.04 7.56
C ARG A 82 -1.18 10.07 8.35
N TYR A 83 -0.02 9.90 7.71
CA TYR A 83 1.30 10.00 8.35
C TYR A 83 1.84 11.44 8.48
N HIS A 84 1.14 12.43 7.92
CA HIS A 84 1.56 13.85 7.93
C HIS A 84 0.78 14.73 8.94
N VAL A 85 0.30 14.17 10.06
CA VAL A 85 -0.28 14.94 11.17
C VAL A 85 0.66 14.94 12.37
#